data_AF-A0A653AZG5-F1
#
_entry.id   AF-A0A653AZG5-F1
#
_cell.length_a   1.000
_cell.length_b   1.000
_cell.length_c   1.000
_cell.angle_alpha   90.00
_cell.angle_beta   90.00
_cell.angle_gamma   90.00
#
_symmetry.space_group_name_H-M   'P 1'
#
loop_
_entity.id
_entity.type
_entity.pdbx_description
1 polymer ?
#
loop_
_entity_poly.entity_id
_entity_poly.type
_entity_poly.pdbx_seq_one_letter_code
_entity_poly.pdbx_strand_id
1 'polypeptide(L)'
;MDINRFERTRMSYENVPVYRKRWFVFLSLLFFIPATLLIALTGDLYAQKDGVVYKFKNNAVHQLIVTAVVFMMVGLFLAAGR
;
A
#
# COMPACT_ATOMS: atom_id res chain seq x y z
N MET A 1 10.60 6.64 -11.88
CA MET A 1 10.05 6.61 -10.51
C MET A 1 9.65 8.05 -10.22
N ASP A 2 8.36 8.33 -10.10
CA ASP A 2 7.87 9.70 -9.92
C ASP A 2 8.40 10.26 -8.59
N ILE A 3 9.34 11.20 -8.68
CA ILE A 3 10.08 11.78 -7.54
C ILE A 3 9.13 12.43 -6.55
N ASN A 4 7.92 12.81 -6.99
CA ASN A 4 6.92 13.44 -6.14
C ASN A 4 6.20 12.49 -5.19
N ARG A 5 6.31 11.16 -5.35
CA ARG A 5 5.54 10.18 -4.56
C ARG A 5 6.33 9.47 -3.46
N PHE A 6 7.65 9.69 -3.41
CA PHE A 6 8.54 8.92 -2.56
C PHE A 6 9.51 9.82 -1.80
N GLU A 7 9.70 9.54 -0.52
CA GLU A 7 10.70 10.18 0.34
C GLU A 7 11.81 9.17 0.64
N ARG A 8 13.07 9.55 0.43
CA ARG A 8 14.21 8.69 0.76
C ARG A 8 14.33 8.56 2.27
N THR A 9 14.55 7.34 2.74
CA THR A 9 14.76 7.06 4.16
C THR A 9 16.18 6.53 4.36
N ARG A 10 16.76 6.81 5.53
CA ARG A 10 18.06 6.24 5.95
C ARG A 10 17.93 4.83 6.54
N MET A 11 16.72 4.28 6.57
CA MET A 11 16.43 2.99 7.18
C MET A 11 16.82 1.83 6.25
N SER A 12 17.38 0.75 6.82
CA SER A 12 17.57 -0.50 6.08
C SER A 12 16.24 -1.18 5.81
N TYR A 13 16.08 -1.79 4.63
CA TYR A 13 14.85 -2.47 4.24
C TYR A 13 14.53 -3.70 5.11
N GLU A 14 15.54 -4.25 5.76
CA GLU A 14 15.41 -5.37 6.70
C GLU A 14 14.63 -4.96 7.96
N ASN A 15 14.77 -3.69 8.38
CA ASN A 15 14.07 -3.14 9.55
C ASN A 15 12.62 -2.77 9.25
N VAL A 16 12.22 -2.74 7.97
CA VAL A 16 10.83 -2.46 7.60
C VAL A 16 9.97 -3.68 7.94
N PRO A 17 8.90 -3.53 8.75
CA PRO A 17 7.99 -4.63 9.02
C PRO A 17 7.40 -5.19 7.73
N VAL A 18 7.27 -6.51 7.63
CA VAL A 18 6.83 -7.20 6.40
C VAL A 18 5.51 -6.63 5.88
N TYR A 19 4.55 -6.37 6.78
CA TYR A 19 3.24 -5.83 6.42
C TYR A 19 3.27 -4.40 5.85
N ARG A 20 4.36 -3.63 6.06
CA ARG A 20 4.55 -2.28 5.51
C ARG A 20 5.34 -2.27 4.20
N LYS A 21 5.85 -3.43 3.75
CA LYS A 21 6.57 -3.55 2.49
C LYS A 21 5.59 -3.51 1.33
N ARG A 22 5.93 -2.76 0.28
CA ARG A 22 5.09 -2.57 -0.91
C ARG A 22 4.54 -3.88 -1.49
N TRP A 23 5.37 -4.92 -1.59
CA TRP A 23 4.95 -6.21 -2.15
C TRP A 23 3.89 -6.91 -1.28
N PHE A 24 4.00 -6.80 0.05
CA PHE A 24 3.00 -7.35 0.96
C PHE A 24 1.67 -6.62 0.84
N VAL A 25 1.71 -5.29 0.74
CA VAL A 25 0.50 -4.47 0.53
C VAL A 25 -0.21 -4.83 -0.78
N PHE A 26 0.55 -5.13 -1.84
CA PHE A 26 -0.04 -5.64 -3.08
C PHE A 26 -0.68 -7.02 -2.91
N LEU A 27 -0.04 -7.92 -2.16
CA LEU A 27 -0.64 -9.23 -1.84
C LEU A 27 -1.91 -9.06 -1.02
N SER A 28 -1.90 -8.24 0.03
CA SER A 28 -3.09 -8.00 0.84
C SER A 28 -4.19 -7.34 0.00
N LEU A 29 -3.85 -6.47 -0.97
CA LEU A 29 -4.86 -5.86 -1.85
C LEU A 29 -5.56 -6.91 -2.71
N LEU A 30 -4.85 -7.93 -3.18
CA LEU A 30 -5.40 -8.96 -4.04
C LEU A 30 -6.23 -9.99 -3.26
N PHE A 31 -5.73 -10.42 -2.10
CA PHE A 31 -6.32 -11.54 -1.36
C PHE A 31 -7.25 -11.10 -0.23
N PHE A 32 -7.06 -9.91 0.34
CA PHE A 32 -7.81 -9.46 1.51
C PHE A 32 -7.81 -7.92 1.65
N ILE A 33 -8.61 -7.26 0.80
CA ILE A 33 -8.70 -5.80 0.73
C ILE A 33 -8.89 -5.11 2.10
N PRO A 34 -9.70 -5.63 3.06
CA PRO A 34 -9.82 -5.01 4.38
C PRO A 34 -8.48 -4.84 5.11
N ALA A 35 -7.57 -5.81 5.02
CA ALA A 35 -6.24 -5.68 5.62
C ALA A 35 -5.40 -4.59 4.95
N THR A 36 -5.50 -4.42 3.63
CA THR A 36 -4.81 -3.33 2.93
C THR A 36 -5.25 -1.96 3.44
N LEU A 37 -6.54 -1.77 3.68
CA LEU A 37 -7.06 -0.53 4.24
C LEU A 37 -6.50 -0.28 5.65
N LEU A 38 -6.52 -1.29 6.52
CA LEU A 38 -5.95 -1.18 7.87
C LEU A 38 -4.46 -0.84 7.85
N ILE A 39 -3.69 -1.50 6.99
CA ILE A 39 -2.25 -1.25 6.87
C ILE A 39 -2.00 0.17 6.35
N ALA A 40 -2.72 0.61 5.32
CA ALA A 40 -2.56 1.92 4.72
C ALA A 40 -2.99 3.07 5.65
N LEU A 41 -3.99 2.85 6.51
CA LEU A 41 -4.48 3.86 7.47
C LEU A 41 -3.61 3.96 8.73
N THR A 42 -2.96 2.88 9.14
CA THR A 42 -2.21 2.83 10.41
C THR A 42 -0.76 3.30 10.29
N GLY A 43 -0.27 3.55 9.07
CA GLY A 43 0.97 4.30 8.90
C GLY A 43 1.65 4.12 7.55
N ASP A 44 2.97 4.29 7.60
CA ASP A 44 3.79 4.44 6.40
C ASP A 44 4.05 3.14 5.65
N LEU A 45 4.13 3.27 4.32
CA LEU A 45 4.50 2.19 3.42
C LEU A 45 5.88 2.43 2.83
N TYR A 46 6.60 1.34 2.58
CA TYR A 46 7.97 1.41 2.10
C TYR A 46 8.19 0.54 0.86
N ALA A 47 8.96 1.07 -0.08
CA ALA A 47 9.48 0.35 -1.23
C ALA A 47 11.00 0.40 -1.23
N GLN A 48 11.64 -0.69 -1.63
CA GLN A 48 13.06 -0.69 -1.96
C GLN A 48 13.23 -0.56 -3.47
N LYS A 49 14.18 0.27 -3.90
CA LYS A 49 14.67 0.29 -5.28
C LYS A 49 16.16 0.62 -5.28
N ASP A 50 16.95 -0.16 -6.01
CA ASP A 50 18.40 0.04 -6.19
C ASP A 50 19.13 0.19 -4.85
N GLY A 51 18.78 -0.65 -3.87
CA GLY A 51 19.35 -0.62 -2.51
C GLY A 51 18.82 0.51 -1.60
N VAL A 52 18.08 1.48 -2.12
CA VAL A 52 17.54 2.61 -1.36
C VAL A 52 16.10 2.34 -0.94
N VAL A 53 15.78 2.65 0.32
CA VAL A 53 14.41 2.54 0.87
C VAL A 53 13.69 3.87 0.75
N TYR A 54 12.51 3.80 0.15
CA TYR A 54 11.62 4.90 -0.12
C TYR A 54 10.34 4.75 0.68
N LYS A 55 10.00 5.75 1.48
CA LYS A 55 8.69 5.90 2.11
C LYS A 55 7.71 6.49 1.09
N PHE A 56 6.49 5.97 1.06
CA PHE A 56 5.41 6.53 0.25
C PHE A 56 4.96 7.86 0.85
N LYS A 57 4.79 8.88 0.02
CA LYS A 57 4.13 10.11 0.45
C LYS A 57 2.64 9.89 0.65
N ASN A 58 2.03 10.75 1.46
CA ASN A 58 0.60 10.71 1.76
C ASN A 58 -0.26 10.61 0.49
N ASN A 59 0.03 11.37 -0.57
CA ASN A 59 -0.75 11.31 -1.81
C ASN A 59 -0.79 9.91 -2.44
N ALA A 60 0.32 9.16 -2.38
CA ALA A 60 0.37 7.79 -2.91
C ALA A 60 -0.40 6.81 -2.02
N VAL A 61 -0.36 7.01 -0.70
CA VAL A 61 -1.16 6.23 0.26
C VAL A 61 -2.65 6.51 0.09
N HIS A 62 -3.05 7.77 -0.12
CA HIS A 62 -4.44 8.14 -0.38
C HIS A 62 -4.95 7.53 -1.68
N GLN A 63 -4.15 7.55 -2.75
CA GLN A 63 -4.49 6.85 -4.00
C GLN A 63 -4.70 5.35 -3.77
N LEU A 64 -3.82 4.69 -3.00
CA LEU A 64 -3.98 3.27 -2.66
C LEU A 64 -5.29 3.01 -1.90
N ILE A 65 -5.61 3.85 -0.91
CA ILE A 65 -6.86 3.73 -0.13
C ILE A 65 -8.07 3.88 -1.06
N VAL A 66 -8.08 4.90 -1.93
CA VAL A 66 -9.18 5.11 -2.90
C VAL A 66 -9.33 3.89 -3.80
N THR A 67 -8.24 3.36 -4.36
CA THR A 67 -8.27 2.15 -5.19
C THR A 67 -8.82 0.94 -4.43
N ALA A 68 -8.37 0.73 -3.19
CA ALA A 68 -8.84 -0.37 -2.35
C ALA A 68 -10.34 -0.26 -2.03
N VAL A 69 -10.83 0.94 -1.71
CA VAL A 69 -12.26 1.19 -1.47
C VAL A 69 -13.07 0.93 -2.73
N VAL A 70 -12.63 1.41 -3.90
CA VAL A 70 -13.31 1.16 -5.18
C VAL A 70 -13.40 -0.33 -5.48
N PHE A 71 -12.30 -1.08 -5.33
CA PHE A 71 -12.31 -2.53 -5.53
C PHE A 71 -13.21 -3.25 -4.55
N MET A 72 -13.24 -2.82 -3.28
CA MET A 72 -14.15 -3.38 -2.28
C MET A 72 -15.61 -3.12 -2.66
N MET A 73 -15.98 -1.89 -3.02
CA MET A 73 -17.34 -1.54 -3.43
C MET A 73 -17.79 -2.31 -4.67
N VAL A 74 -16.94 -2.40 -5.70
CA VAL A 74 -17.24 -3.18 -6.91
C VAL A 74 -17.39 -4.66 -6.58
N GLY A 75 -16.49 -5.22 -5.76
CA GLY A 75 -16.58 -6.62 -5.33
C GLY A 75 -17.86 -6.91 -4.55
N LEU A 76 -18.25 -6.03 -3.63
CA LEU A 76 -19.50 -6.15 -2.86
C LEU A 76 -20.73 -6.01 -3.76
N PHE A 77 -20.73 -5.07 -4.71
CA PHE A 77 -21.82 -4.89 -5.67
C PHE A 77 -21.99 -6.13 -6.57
N LEU A 78 -20.90 -6.67 -7.11
CA LEU A 78 -20.92 -7.89 -7.91
C LEU A 78 -21.34 -9.12 -7.11
N ALA A 79 -21.03 -9.17 -5.81
CA ALA A 79 -21.46 -10.23 -4.92
C ALA A 79 -22.93 -10.10 -4.51
N ALA A 80 -23.44 -8.88 -4.32
CA ALA A 80 -24.83 -8.62 -3.94
C ALA A 80 -25.81 -8.76 -5.11
N GLY A 81 -25.34 -8.59 -6.35
CA GLY A 81 -26.12 -8.82 -7.57
C GLY A 81 -26.14 -10.28 -8.05
N ARG A 82 -25.47 -11.19 -7.33
CA ARG A 82 -25.55 -12.64 -7.52
C ARG A 82 -26.58 -13.24 -6.59
#